data_AF-A0A5N0UYG3-F1
#
_entry.id   AF-A0A5N0UYG3-F1
#
_cell.length_a   1.000
_cell.length_b   1.000
_cell.length_c   1.000
_cell.angle_alpha   90.00
_cell.angle_beta   90.00
_cell.angle_gamma   90.00
#
_symmetry.space_group_name_H-M   'P 1'
#
loop_
_entity.id
_entity.type
_entity.pdbx_description
1 polymer ?
#
loop_
_entity_poly.entity_id
_entity_poly.type
_entity_poly.pdbx_seq_one_letter_code
_entity_poly.pdbx_strand_id
1 'polypeptide(L)'
;MRAVDGPGFHVDVDRVDEAAAGIQQSVDDQDNFELRDLCGDAALYGHTGVHDALMDLCVRWSDGLDTLTDDAGAISDALSKAVQAYRSIDTDTIKTLTSDPGEQAVDGG
;
A
#
# COMPACT_ATOMS: atom_id res chain seq x y z
N MET A 1 -6.36 34.46 -3.43
CA MET A 1 -5.77 33.50 -4.38
C MET A 1 -6.83 32.45 -4.64
N ARG A 2 -7.39 32.42 -5.85
CA ARG A 2 -8.57 31.61 -6.19
C ARG A 2 -8.07 30.22 -6.55
N ALA A 3 -8.49 29.20 -5.81
CA ALA A 3 -8.17 27.81 -6.12
C ALA A 3 -8.67 27.51 -7.55
N VAL A 4 -7.77 27.04 -8.41
CA VAL A 4 -8.10 26.54 -9.74
C VAL A 4 -8.53 25.08 -9.57
N ASP A 5 -9.62 24.88 -8.83
CA ASP A 5 -10.18 23.56 -8.58
C ASP A 5 -11.40 23.41 -9.47
N GLY A 6 -11.23 22.66 -10.57
CA GLY A 6 -12.34 22.20 -11.38
C GLY A 6 -13.27 21.26 -10.58
N PRO A 7 -14.50 20.99 -11.04
CA PRO A 7 -15.53 20.25 -10.29
C PRO A 7 -15.26 18.74 -10.11
N GLY A 8 -13.99 18.31 -10.14
CA GLY A 8 -13.56 16.91 -10.08
C GLY A 8 -13.35 16.39 -8.66
N PHE A 9 -13.09 15.08 -8.56
CA PHE A 9 -12.61 14.45 -7.32
C PHE A 9 -11.18 14.90 -7.03
N HIS A 10 -10.99 15.56 -5.89
CA HIS A 10 -9.66 15.87 -5.37
C HIS A 10 -9.16 14.68 -4.56
N VAL A 11 -8.15 14.00 -5.08
CA VAL A 11 -7.44 12.95 -4.35
C VAL A 11 -6.22 13.57 -3.70
N ASP A 12 -6.09 13.37 -2.39
CA ASP A 12 -4.86 13.67 -1.66
C ASP A 12 -3.86 12.54 -1.96
N VAL A 13 -3.08 12.73 -3.02
CA VAL A 13 -2.16 11.71 -3.57
C VAL A 13 -1.13 11.29 -2.54
N ASP A 14 -0.65 12.22 -1.71
CA ASP A 14 0.34 11.92 -0.69
C ASP A 14 -0.25 11.02 0.40
N ARG A 15 -1.53 11.20 0.77
CA ARG A 15 -2.22 10.30 1.72
C ARG A 15 -2.44 8.90 1.17
N VAL A 16 -2.69 8.78 -0.13
CA VAL A 16 -2.80 7.48 -0.79
C VAL A 16 -1.44 6.76 -0.81
N ASP A 17 -0.35 7.51 -1.04
CA ASP A 17 1.02 7.00 -1.01
C ASP A 17 1.42 6.56 0.42
N GLU A 18 1.09 7.37 1.43
CA GLU A 18 1.26 7.03 2.85
C GLU A 18 0.51 5.75 3.22
N ALA A 19 -0.73 5.60 2.74
CA ALA A 19 -1.54 4.41 2.99
C ALA A 19 -0.94 3.16 2.33
N ALA A 20 -0.50 3.26 1.07
CA ALA A 20 0.16 2.16 0.38
C ALA A 20 1.42 1.71 1.14
N ALA A 21 2.28 2.66 1.50
CA ALA A 21 3.50 2.39 2.25
C ALA A 21 3.23 1.76 3.64
N GLY A 22 2.23 2.24 4.37
CA GLY A 22 1.85 1.69 5.68
C GLY A 22 1.29 0.27 5.59
N ILE A 23 0.53 -0.04 4.54
CA ILE A 23 0.05 -1.40 4.28
C ILE A 23 1.23 -2.31 3.94
N GLN A 24 2.13 -1.89 3.05
CA GLN A 24 3.31 -2.68 2.69
C GLN A 24 4.17 -2.98 3.91
N GLN A 25 4.43 -1.98 4.76
CA GLN A 25 5.20 -2.20 5.99
C GLN A 25 4.52 -3.23 6.90
N SER A 26 3.19 -3.21 6.98
CA SER A 26 2.45 -4.18 7.80
C SER A 26 2.55 -5.61 7.24
N VAL A 27 2.59 -5.75 5.91
CA VAL A 27 2.84 -7.04 5.24
C VAL A 27 4.25 -7.53 5.54
N ASP A 28 5.26 -6.68 5.32
CA ASP A 28 6.66 -7.01 5.58
C ASP A 28 6.90 -7.41 7.05
N ASP A 29 6.22 -6.75 8.00
CA ASP A 29 6.31 -7.07 9.42
C ASP A 29 5.71 -8.45 9.75
N GLN A 30 4.67 -8.89 9.03
CA GLN A 30 4.08 -10.22 9.21
C GLN A 30 4.96 -11.33 8.60
N ASP A 31 5.56 -11.09 7.43
CA ASP A 31 6.48 -12.05 6.78
C ASP A 31 7.71 -12.37 7.65
N ASN A 32 8.10 -11.44 8.53
CA ASN A 32 9.25 -11.61 9.41
C ASN A 32 8.95 -12.44 10.69
N PHE A 33 7.68 -12.79 10.96
CA PHE A 33 7.32 -13.61 12.12
C PHE A 33 6.11 -14.52 11.83
N GLU A 34 6.38 -15.72 11.31
CA GLU A 34 5.33 -16.71 11.13
C GLU A 34 4.86 -17.25 12.50
N LEU A 35 3.55 -17.21 12.75
CA LEU A 35 2.98 -17.67 14.03
C LEU A 35 3.15 -19.18 14.30
N ARG A 36 3.57 -19.95 13.29
CA ARG A 36 3.99 -21.34 13.49
C ARG A 36 5.24 -21.48 14.37
N ASP A 37 6.08 -20.46 14.46
CA ASP A 37 7.23 -20.46 15.37
C ASP A 37 6.84 -20.13 16.82
N LEU A 38 5.62 -19.63 17.05
CA LEU A 38 5.13 -19.29 18.38
C LEU A 38 4.85 -20.53 19.25
N CYS A 39 4.45 -21.66 18.65
CA CYS A 39 4.09 -22.85 19.43
C CYS A 39 5.31 -23.54 20.07
N GLY A 40 6.53 -23.31 19.57
CA GLY A 40 7.76 -23.81 20.19
C GLY A 40 7.84 -25.34 20.31
N ASP A 41 8.78 -25.83 21.13
CA ASP A 41 8.99 -27.27 21.34
C ASP A 41 7.94 -27.87 22.29
N ALA A 42 7.41 -29.05 21.96
CA ALA A 42 6.52 -29.84 22.79
C ALA A 42 7.04 -30.08 24.23
N ALA A 43 8.36 -30.15 24.43
CA ALA A 43 8.98 -30.31 25.75
C ALA A 43 8.73 -29.11 26.69
N LEU A 44 8.35 -27.95 26.16
CA LEU A 44 7.96 -26.78 26.95
C LEU A 44 6.58 -26.95 27.61
N TYR A 45 5.83 -27.98 27.22
CA TYR A 45 4.47 -28.22 27.67
C TYR A 45 4.41 -29.43 28.60
N GLY A 46 3.74 -29.27 29.73
CA GLY A 46 3.50 -30.37 30.67
C GLY A 46 2.50 -31.42 30.18
N HIS A 47 1.82 -31.18 29.05
CA HIS A 47 0.80 -32.06 28.49
C HIS A 47 0.75 -31.96 26.97
N THR A 48 0.92 -33.08 26.27
CA THR A 48 0.98 -33.14 24.80
C THR A 48 -0.27 -32.57 24.13
N GLY A 49 -1.46 -32.87 24.65
CA GLY A 49 -2.70 -32.34 24.07
C GLY A 49 -2.84 -30.80 24.14
N VAL A 50 -2.12 -30.12 25.03
CA VAL A 50 -2.11 -28.64 25.08
C VAL A 50 -1.20 -28.09 23.98
N HIS A 51 -0.02 -28.69 23.83
CA HIS A 51 0.88 -28.38 22.71
C HIS A 51 0.17 -28.59 21.37
N ASP A 52 -0.47 -29.75 21.17
CA ASP A 52 -1.10 -30.09 19.89
C ASP A 52 -2.25 -29.14 19.55
N ALA A 53 -3.05 -28.74 20.54
CA ALA A 53 -4.12 -27.76 20.34
C ALA A 53 -3.58 -26.37 19.97
N LEU A 54 -2.48 -25.94 20.60
CA LEU A 54 -1.84 -24.67 20.28
C LEU A 54 -1.16 -24.71 18.91
N MET A 55 -0.53 -25.82 18.55
CA MET A 55 0.06 -26.04 17.23
C MET A 55 -1.00 -25.99 16.12
N ASP A 56 -2.16 -26.65 16.30
CA ASP A 56 -3.27 -26.57 15.32
C ASP A 56 -3.75 -25.13 15.14
N LEU A 57 -3.88 -24.38 16.23
CA LEU A 57 -4.23 -22.96 16.18
C LEU A 57 -3.17 -22.15 15.41
N CYS A 58 -1.89 -22.30 15.77
CA CYS A 58 -0.78 -21.58 15.14
C CYS A 58 -0.71 -21.84 13.63
N VAL A 59 -0.86 -23.10 13.20
CA VAL A 59 -0.85 -23.47 11.77
C VAL A 59 -2.03 -22.83 11.03
N ARG A 60 -3.26 -23.08 11.49
CA ARG A 60 -4.47 -22.58 10.80
C ARG A 60 -4.52 -21.06 10.75
N TRP A 61 -3.99 -20.41 11.77
CA TRP A 61 -3.97 -18.96 11.85
C TRP A 61 -2.83 -18.36 11.01
N SER A 62 -1.67 -19.03 10.91
CA SER A 62 -0.61 -18.67 9.95
C SER A 62 -1.15 -18.67 8.52
N ASP A 63 -1.83 -19.74 8.09
CA ASP A 63 -2.41 -19.81 6.74
C ASP A 63 -3.40 -18.66 6.46
N GLY A 64 -4.18 -18.28 7.48
CA GLY A 64 -5.12 -17.15 7.40
C GLY A 64 -4.42 -15.80 7.30
N LEU A 65 -3.30 -15.61 8.00
CA LEU A 65 -2.48 -14.41 7.90
C LEU A 65 -1.77 -14.31 6.54
N ASP A 66 -1.27 -15.42 6.00
CA ASP A 66 -0.66 -15.47 4.67
C ASP A 66 -1.69 -14.99 3.61
N THR A 67 -2.93 -15.47 3.70
CA THR A 67 -4.00 -15.01 2.81
C THR A 67 -4.31 -13.51 2.98
N LEU A 68 -4.37 -13.03 4.22
CA LEU A 68 -4.67 -11.63 4.51
C LEU A 68 -3.55 -10.69 4.07
N THR A 69 -2.29 -11.11 4.20
CA THR A 69 -1.11 -10.34 3.79
C THR A 69 -0.95 -10.31 2.28
N ASP A 70 -1.25 -11.40 1.57
CA ASP A 70 -1.37 -11.42 0.12
C ASP A 70 -2.39 -10.39 -0.39
N ASP A 71 -3.60 -10.39 0.19
CA ASP A 71 -4.65 -9.43 -0.16
C ASP A 71 -4.23 -7.98 0.16
N ALA A 72 -3.59 -7.78 1.31
CA ALA A 72 -3.08 -6.47 1.71
C ALA A 72 -1.97 -5.97 0.75
N GLY A 73 -1.07 -6.85 0.31
CA GLY A 73 -0.06 -6.55 -0.70
C GLY A 73 -0.69 -6.14 -2.03
N ALA A 74 -1.73 -6.84 -2.47
CA ALA A 74 -2.47 -6.47 -3.68
C ALA A 74 -3.14 -5.08 -3.57
N ILE A 75 -3.65 -4.72 -2.39
CA ILE A 75 -4.21 -3.39 -2.12
C ILE A 75 -3.12 -2.32 -2.17
N SER A 76 -2.00 -2.54 -1.49
CA SER A 76 -0.82 -1.65 -1.51
C SER A 76 -0.38 -1.35 -2.95
N ASP A 77 -0.20 -2.40 -3.74
CA ASP A 77 0.16 -2.32 -5.15
C ASP A 77 -0.82 -1.48 -5.99
N ALA A 78 -2.12 -1.68 -5.76
CA ALA A 78 -3.16 -0.95 -6.48
C ALA A 78 -3.13 0.55 -6.12
N LEU A 79 -2.93 0.89 -4.85
CA LEU A 79 -2.81 2.26 -4.38
C LEU A 79 -1.56 2.93 -4.95
N SER A 80 -0.40 2.26 -4.94
CA SER A 80 0.82 2.78 -5.54
C SER A 80 0.67 3.02 -7.04
N LYS A 81 -0.02 2.13 -7.78
CA LYS A 81 -0.32 2.33 -9.21
C LYS A 81 -1.23 3.55 -9.43
N ALA A 82 -2.22 3.76 -8.58
CA ALA A 82 -3.07 4.94 -8.64
C ALA A 82 -2.27 6.24 -8.42
N VAL A 83 -1.40 6.27 -7.42
CA VAL A 83 -0.49 7.41 -7.14
C VAL A 83 0.38 7.73 -8.36
N GLN A 84 0.98 6.72 -8.99
CA GLN A 84 1.80 6.91 -10.19
C GLN A 84 0.99 7.48 -11.36
N ALA A 85 -0.26 7.03 -11.54
CA ALA A 85 -1.14 7.55 -12.57
C ALA A 85 -1.48 9.04 -12.33
N TYR A 86 -1.83 9.41 -11.10
CA TYR A 86 -2.08 10.80 -10.72
C TYR A 86 -0.86 11.69 -10.99
N ARG A 87 0.31 11.31 -10.48
CA ARG A 87 1.55 12.08 -10.67
C ARG A 87 1.94 12.23 -12.14
N SER A 88 1.67 11.22 -12.97
CA SER A 88 1.93 11.27 -14.42
C SER A 88 1.03 12.27 -15.13
N ILE A 89 -0.27 12.26 -14.83
CA ILE A 89 -1.25 13.20 -15.39
C ILE A 89 -0.93 14.65 -14.96
N ASP A 90 -0.59 14.85 -13.69
CA ASP A 90 -0.20 16.18 -13.18
C ASP A 90 1.05 16.69 -13.90
N THR A 91 2.06 15.84 -14.06
CA THR A 91 3.29 16.18 -14.77
C THR A 91 3.02 16.55 -16.23
N ASP A 92 2.18 15.79 -16.92
CA ASP A 92 1.83 16.07 -18.32
C ASP A 92 1.00 17.34 -18.45
N THR A 93 0.08 17.60 -17.51
CA THR A 93 -0.70 18.84 -17.46
C THR A 93 0.21 20.06 -17.24
N ILE A 94 1.20 19.98 -16.33
CA ILE A 94 2.18 21.06 -16.10
C ILE A 94 2.97 21.38 -17.37
N LYS A 95 3.37 20.37 -18.17
CA LYS A 95 4.05 20.60 -19.45
C LYS A 95 3.19 21.38 -20.43
N THR A 96 1.88 21.15 -20.44
CA THR A 96 0.96 21.92 -21.31
C THR A 96 0.78 23.37 -20.86
N LEU A 97 0.89 23.63 -19.55
CA LEU A 97 0.76 24.97 -18.98
C LEU A 97 2.04 25.81 -19.07
N THR A 98 3.20 25.16 -19.22
CA THR A 98 4.51 25.83 -19.37
C THR A 98 4.84 26.19 -20.81
N SER A 99 4.10 25.66 -21.80
CA SER A 99 4.07 26.20 -23.15
C SER A 99 3.00 27.27 -23.22
N ASP A 100 3.38 28.55 -23.13
CA ASP A 100 2.43 29.66 -23.36
C ASP A 100 2.25 29.87 -24.87
N PRO A 101 1.09 29.53 -25.47
CA PRO A 101 0.82 29.85 -26.87
C PRO A 101 0.82 31.37 -27.16
N GLY A 102 0.74 32.22 -26.11
CA GLY A 102 0.89 33.66 -26.20
C GLY A 102 2.32 34.16 -26.45
N GLU A 103 3.36 33.40 -26.08
CA GLU A 103 4.76 33.77 -26.40
C GLU A 103 5.00 33.77 -27.91
N GLN A 104 4.39 32.86 -28.66
CA GLN A 104 4.46 32.85 -30.13
C GLN A 104 3.72 34.04 -30.77
N ALA A 105 2.76 34.64 -30.07
CA ALA A 105 1.98 35.77 -30.56
C ALA A 105 2.69 37.13 -30.41
N VAL A 106 3.68 37.24 -29.51
CA VAL A 106 4.43 38.49 -29.27
C VAL A 106 5.76 38.56 -30.02
N ASP A 107 6.39 37.43 -30.32
CA ASP A 107 7.70 37.37 -31.01
C ASP A 107 7.57 37.32 -32.55
N GLY A 108 6.33 37.24 -33.07
CA GLY A 108 6.00 37.24 -34.49
C GLY A 108 5.39 38.56 -35.02
N GLY A 109 5.36 39.63 -34.21
CA GLY A 109 4.77 40.93 -34.53
C GLY A 109 5.78 42.02 -34.89
#